data_AF-A0A8C6DNP5-F1
#
_entry.id   AF-A0A8C6DNP5-F1
#
_cell.length_a   1.000
_cell.length_b   1.000
_cell.length_c   1.000
_cell.angle_alpha   90.00
_cell.angle_beta   90.00
_cell.angle_gamma   90.00
#
_symmetry.space_group_name_H-M   'P 1'
#
loop_
_entity.id
_entity.type
_entity.pdbx_description
1 polymer ?
#
loop_
_entity_poly.entity_id
_entity_poly.type
_entity_poly.pdbx_seq_one_letter_code
_entity_poly.pdbx_strand_id
1 'polypeptide(L)'
;MPVVPTNELYTPEEDLQGQIQAQGTVEVPLLGAEAEDASTPLASFPPVSSSSVAVNAEILLKQALSVMTSQLLEFLLLKYGTKEPIFQAEMLNTVLRDNQAHFPVVFRKATQCLQLVFGLDLKEVDPREHIYAMVPTLGLTLNEMQRDGQSMPKAGLLVAALSLILLEGDRVPEEKVWGALSGMWVFAGIEHGIYGEPKELLTQVWVRAGYLQYRQVPHSHPARYEFLWGPWAYAETSKQQVKDYLRRVNGRGPRFFPPRCAEE
;
A
#
# COMPACT_ATOMS: atom_id res chain seq x y z
N MET A 1 -22.99 30.64 51.84
CA MET A 1 -24.12 29.87 52.39
C MET A 1 -25.37 30.24 51.63
N PRO A 2 -26.37 29.35 51.43
CA PRO A 2 -26.42 27.87 51.64
C PRO A 2 -26.90 27.15 50.33
N VAL A 3 -27.05 25.84 50.11
CA VAL A 3 -26.79 24.57 50.81
C VAL A 3 -27.05 23.44 49.79
N VAL A 4 -26.12 22.48 49.71
CA VAL A 4 -26.23 21.07 49.23
C VAL A 4 -27.02 20.29 50.30
N PRO A 5 -27.89 19.29 50.05
CA PRO A 5 -27.42 17.87 49.92
C PRO A 5 -28.42 16.89 49.25
N THR A 6 -28.20 15.60 49.00
CA THR A 6 -27.10 14.62 48.90
C THR A 6 -27.74 13.30 48.45
N ASN A 7 -26.98 12.41 47.83
CA ASN A 7 -26.69 11.02 48.29
C ASN A 7 -26.11 10.25 47.10
N GLU A 8 -24.81 9.91 47.06
CA GLU A 8 -24.14 8.82 47.83
C GLU A 8 -24.67 7.44 47.42
N LEU A 9 -23.90 6.39 47.12
CA LEU A 9 -22.46 6.08 47.09
C LEU A 9 -22.36 4.66 46.45
N TYR A 10 -21.16 4.06 46.43
CA TYR A 10 -20.83 2.63 46.27
C TYR A 10 -20.51 2.04 44.87
N THR A 11 -19.21 1.89 44.61
CA THR A 11 -18.54 0.68 44.06
C THR A 11 -18.09 -0.20 45.24
N PRO A 12 -17.83 -1.53 45.15
CA PRO A 12 -16.91 -2.16 44.16
C PRO A 12 -17.24 -3.61 43.73
N GLU A 13 -16.27 -4.18 42.99
CA GLU A 13 -16.13 -5.50 42.35
C GLU A 13 -16.30 -6.73 43.27
N GLU A 14 -16.78 -7.87 42.72
CA GLU A 14 -16.13 -9.21 42.75
C GLU A 14 -17.09 -10.34 42.27
N ASP A 15 -16.60 -11.09 41.28
CA ASP A 15 -16.49 -12.57 41.21
C ASP A 15 -17.71 -13.53 41.16
N LEU A 16 -17.38 -14.73 40.63
CA LEU A 16 -18.07 -16.03 40.64
C LEU A 16 -18.95 -16.46 39.43
N GLN A 17 -18.32 -17.25 38.57
CA GLN A 17 -18.53 -18.70 38.43
C GLN A 17 -19.97 -19.26 38.55
N GLY A 18 -20.44 -19.86 37.47
CA GLY A 18 -21.13 -21.16 37.51
C GLY A 18 -22.65 -21.15 37.36
N GLN A 19 -23.13 -21.78 36.28
CA GLN A 19 -24.28 -22.66 36.34
C GLN A 19 -24.02 -23.93 35.52
N ILE A 20 -23.83 -25.03 36.26
CA ILE A 20 -24.04 -26.42 35.85
C ILE A 20 -25.32 -26.87 36.56
N GLN A 21 -26.21 -27.59 35.88
CA GLN A 21 -26.90 -28.81 36.36
C GLN A 21 -27.71 -29.38 35.18
N ALA A 22 -27.38 -30.60 34.70
CA ALA A 22 -27.78 -31.91 35.23
C ALA A 22 -29.26 -32.22 34.91
N GLN A 23 -29.73 -33.40 34.54
CA GLN A 23 -29.21 -34.76 34.40
C GLN A 23 -30.36 -35.54 33.70
N GLY A 24 -30.07 -36.67 33.05
CA GLY A 24 -31.13 -37.54 32.52
C GLY A 24 -30.61 -38.76 31.78
N THR A 25 -29.98 -39.66 32.53
CA THR A 25 -29.64 -41.04 32.12
C THR A 25 -30.92 -41.90 32.03
N VAL A 26 -31.08 -42.70 30.97
CA VAL A 26 -31.66 -44.05 31.07
C VAL A 26 -30.91 -44.99 30.11
N GLU A 27 -30.65 -46.18 30.64
CA GLU A 27 -29.76 -47.28 30.26
C GLU A 27 -30.26 -48.12 29.08
N VAL A 28 -29.33 -48.79 28.36
CA VAL A 28 -29.55 -50.14 27.77
C VAL A 28 -28.20 -50.91 27.78
N PRO A 29 -28.18 -52.23 28.08
CA PRO A 29 -27.00 -52.93 28.60
C PRO A 29 -26.04 -53.56 27.56
N LEU A 30 -24.82 -53.79 28.05
CA LEU A 30 -23.74 -54.69 27.58
C LEU A 30 -24.22 -56.08 27.11
N LEU A 31 -23.58 -56.70 26.10
CA LEU A 31 -22.32 -57.49 26.21
C LEU A 31 -22.01 -58.32 24.93
N GLY A 32 -20.74 -58.28 24.50
CA GLY A 32 -20.00 -59.32 23.74
C GLY A 32 -20.38 -59.53 22.26
N ALA A 33 -19.54 -60.07 21.39
CA ALA A 33 -18.12 -60.39 21.32
C ALA A 33 -17.84 -60.88 19.86
N GLU A 34 -16.65 -60.57 19.35
CA GLU A 34 -15.89 -61.28 18.29
C GLU A 34 -16.32 -61.28 16.79
N ALA A 35 -15.40 -60.70 15.99
CA ALA A 35 -14.73 -61.17 14.76
C ALA A 35 -15.45 -62.05 13.71
N GLU A 36 -15.54 -61.57 12.46
CA GLU A 36 -14.69 -61.96 11.31
C GLU A 36 -15.28 -61.52 9.95
N ASP A 37 -14.36 -61.10 9.08
CA ASP A 37 -14.29 -61.14 7.61
C ASP A 37 -15.44 -60.65 6.71
N ALA A 38 -15.15 -59.63 5.89
CA ALA A 38 -15.61 -59.52 4.50
C ALA A 38 -14.85 -58.42 3.75
N SER A 39 -13.98 -58.83 2.81
CA SER A 39 -13.37 -57.98 1.78
C SER A 39 -14.42 -57.17 0.99
N THR A 40 -14.20 -55.86 0.83
CA THR A 40 -14.94 -55.00 -0.11
C THR A 40 -13.94 -54.11 -0.87
N PRO A 41 -14.02 -53.99 -2.20
CA PRO A 41 -12.91 -53.51 -3.03
C PRO A 41 -12.68 -52.00 -2.88
N LEU A 42 -11.40 -51.59 -2.88
CA LEU A 42 -10.99 -50.19 -2.95
C LEU A 42 -11.64 -49.54 -4.18
N ALA A 43 -12.66 -48.71 -3.95
CA ALA A 43 -13.12 -47.76 -4.94
C ALA A 43 -11.96 -46.79 -5.20
N SER A 44 -11.44 -46.83 -6.42
CA SER A 44 -10.56 -45.81 -6.99
C SER A 44 -11.18 -44.44 -6.74
N PHE A 45 -10.61 -43.67 -5.81
CA PHE A 45 -10.91 -42.25 -5.71
C PHE A 45 -10.64 -41.61 -7.08
N PRO A 46 -11.56 -40.80 -7.63
CA PRO A 46 -11.27 -40.07 -8.84
C PRO A 46 -10.07 -39.15 -8.56
N PRO A 47 -9.14 -38.98 -9.52
CA PRO A 47 -8.02 -38.08 -9.33
C PRO A 47 -8.59 -36.68 -9.09
N VAL A 48 -8.30 -36.12 -7.91
CA VAL A 48 -8.50 -34.68 -7.66
C VAL A 48 -7.84 -33.96 -8.83
N SER A 49 -8.67 -33.25 -9.60
CA SER A 49 -8.24 -32.63 -10.85
C SER A 49 -7.03 -31.74 -10.59
N SER A 50 -5.87 -32.09 -11.15
CA SER A 50 -4.58 -31.41 -10.94
C SER A 50 -4.63 -29.90 -11.25
N SER A 51 -5.64 -29.46 -12.00
CA SER A 51 -5.93 -28.06 -12.30
C SER A 51 -6.29 -27.21 -11.07
N SER A 52 -6.98 -27.73 -10.05
CA SER A 52 -7.42 -26.91 -8.91
C SER A 52 -6.29 -26.65 -7.92
N VAL A 53 -5.37 -27.61 -7.76
CA VAL A 53 -4.19 -27.49 -6.88
C VAL A 53 -3.20 -26.47 -7.42
N ALA A 54 -2.98 -26.43 -8.74
CA ALA A 54 -2.10 -25.47 -9.39
C ALA A 54 -2.61 -24.02 -9.27
N VAL A 55 -3.92 -23.81 -9.45
CA VAL A 55 -4.56 -22.48 -9.27
C VAL A 55 -4.44 -22.01 -7.82
N ASN A 56 -4.65 -22.91 -6.85
CA ASN A 56 -4.52 -22.58 -5.44
C ASN A 56 -3.08 -22.22 -5.07
N ALA A 57 -2.08 -22.94 -5.59
CA ALA A 57 -0.68 -22.63 -5.38
C ALA A 57 -0.28 -21.26 -5.97
N GLU A 58 -0.80 -20.90 -7.15
CA GLU A 58 -0.55 -19.60 -7.77
C GLU A 58 -1.16 -18.45 -6.95
N ILE A 59 -2.36 -18.62 -6.43
CA ILE A 59 -3.02 -17.62 -5.57
C ILE A 59 -2.21 -17.41 -4.29
N LEU A 60 -1.80 -18.49 -3.63
CA LEU A 60 -0.98 -18.44 -2.41
C LEU A 60 0.36 -17.76 -2.67
N LEU A 61 1.02 -18.06 -3.79
CA LEU A 61 2.28 -17.40 -4.17
C LEU A 61 2.08 -15.89 -4.39
N LYS A 62 1.03 -15.50 -5.11
CA LYS A 62 0.71 -14.07 -5.31
C LYS A 62 0.47 -13.35 -3.99
N GLN A 63 -0.24 -13.98 -3.07
CA GLN A 63 -0.49 -13.43 -1.75
C GLN A 63 0.80 -13.30 -0.92
N ALA A 64 1.64 -14.33 -0.91
CA ALA A 64 2.94 -14.30 -0.25
C ALA A 64 3.86 -13.20 -0.79
N LEU A 65 3.94 -13.06 -2.13
CA LEU A 65 4.67 -11.97 -2.78
C LEU A 65 4.10 -10.60 -2.39
N SER A 66 2.78 -10.47 -2.25
CA SER A 66 2.14 -9.23 -1.82
C SER A 66 2.53 -8.87 -0.38
N VAL A 67 2.51 -9.84 0.54
CA VAL A 67 2.91 -9.63 1.94
C VAL A 67 4.36 -9.19 2.02
N MET A 68 5.28 -9.88 1.33
CA MET A 68 6.70 -9.49 1.30
C MET A 68 6.90 -8.10 0.67
N THR A 69 6.11 -7.74 -0.33
CA THR A 69 6.15 -6.39 -0.94
C THR A 69 5.74 -5.33 0.07
N SER A 70 4.66 -5.54 0.81
CA SER A 70 4.20 -4.62 1.85
C SER A 70 5.22 -4.47 2.97
N GLN A 71 5.82 -5.57 3.44
CA GLN A 71 6.87 -5.54 4.46
C GLN A 71 8.12 -4.80 3.99
N LEU A 72 8.53 -5.00 2.73
CA LEU A 72 9.67 -4.27 2.17
C LEU A 72 9.36 -2.78 2.05
N LEU A 73 8.14 -2.42 1.62
CA LEU A 73 7.70 -1.04 1.54
C LEU A 73 7.68 -0.36 2.90
N GLU A 74 7.19 -1.03 3.94
CA GLU A 74 7.20 -0.55 5.32
C GLU A 74 8.63 -0.33 5.83
N PHE A 75 9.52 -1.31 5.64
CA PHE A 75 10.95 -1.18 5.97
C PHE A 75 11.58 0.05 5.30
N LEU A 76 11.31 0.23 4.01
CA LEU A 76 11.81 1.34 3.22
C LEU A 76 11.28 2.69 3.73
N LEU A 77 9.98 2.80 4.02
CA LEU A 77 9.39 4.03 4.58
C LEU A 77 9.91 4.35 5.99
N LEU A 78 10.20 3.33 6.80
CA LEU A 78 10.85 3.52 8.10
C LEU A 78 12.25 4.12 7.93
N LYS A 79 13.05 3.56 7.02
CA LYS A 79 14.39 4.08 6.67
C LYS A 79 14.34 5.52 6.13
N TYR A 80 13.29 5.86 5.37
CA TYR A 80 13.06 7.23 4.93
C TYR A 80 12.86 8.20 6.12
N GLY A 81 12.05 7.79 7.11
CA GLY A 81 11.79 8.58 8.31
C GLY A 81 13.04 8.77 9.18
N THR A 82 13.85 7.72 9.34
CA THR A 82 15.09 7.77 10.15
C THR A 82 16.29 8.36 9.40
N LYS A 83 16.19 8.52 8.07
CA LYS A 83 17.27 8.96 7.17
C LYS A 83 18.51 8.07 7.22
N GLU A 84 18.33 6.80 7.54
CA GLU A 84 19.40 5.82 7.54
C GLU A 84 19.74 5.35 6.12
N PRO A 85 21.00 4.95 5.85
CA PRO A 85 21.35 4.27 4.61
C PRO A 85 20.57 2.95 4.48
N ILE A 86 20.25 2.60 3.23
CA ILE A 86 19.50 1.38 2.90
C ILE A 86 20.45 0.39 2.25
N PHE A 87 20.72 -0.72 2.94
CA PHE A 87 21.57 -1.79 2.41
C PHE A 87 20.74 -2.92 1.81
N GLN A 88 21.19 -3.47 0.67
CA GLN A 88 20.55 -4.66 0.10
C GLN A 88 20.57 -5.86 1.04
N ALA A 89 21.70 -6.07 1.73
CA ALA A 89 21.84 -7.15 2.70
C ALA A 89 20.80 -7.04 3.82
N GLU A 90 20.50 -5.82 4.30
CA GLU A 90 19.44 -5.62 5.28
C GLU A 90 18.06 -5.97 4.72
N MET A 91 17.74 -5.53 3.49
CA MET A 91 16.46 -5.87 2.85
C MET A 91 16.29 -7.39 2.70
N LEU A 92 17.36 -8.10 2.32
CA LEU A 92 17.34 -9.54 2.17
C LEU A 92 17.18 -10.26 3.51
N ASN A 93 17.99 -9.90 4.51
CA ASN A 93 18.06 -10.63 5.78
C ASN A 93 16.90 -10.31 6.73
N THR A 94 16.38 -9.09 6.72
CA THR A 94 15.31 -8.67 7.66
C THR A 94 13.92 -8.97 7.12
N VAL A 95 13.69 -8.64 5.84
CA VAL A 95 12.37 -8.72 5.20
C VAL A 95 12.17 -10.07 4.52
N LEU A 96 13.07 -10.49 3.61
CA LEU A 96 12.84 -11.70 2.82
C LEU A 96 13.27 -12.99 3.54
N ARG A 97 14.32 -12.93 4.36
CA ARG A 97 14.86 -14.06 5.15
C ARG A 97 15.20 -15.25 4.26
N ASP A 98 14.38 -16.30 4.31
CA ASP A 98 14.57 -17.53 3.51
C ASP A 98 14.04 -17.38 2.08
N ASN A 99 13.26 -16.34 1.78
CA ASN A 99 12.59 -16.11 0.50
C ASN A 99 13.40 -15.25 -0.47
N GLN A 100 14.72 -15.19 -0.33
CA GLN A 100 15.59 -14.26 -1.08
C GLN A 100 15.51 -14.44 -2.60
N ALA A 101 15.16 -15.64 -3.09
CA ALA A 101 14.95 -15.92 -4.51
C ALA A 101 13.86 -15.01 -5.13
N HIS A 102 12.92 -14.51 -4.32
CA HIS A 102 11.85 -13.62 -4.77
C HIS A 102 12.23 -12.13 -4.71
N PHE A 103 13.44 -11.79 -4.27
CA PHE A 103 13.90 -10.41 -4.13
C PHE A 103 13.68 -9.56 -5.39
N PRO A 104 14.05 -10.00 -6.61
CA PRO A 104 13.85 -9.15 -7.80
C PRO A 104 12.38 -8.75 -8.01
N VAL A 105 11.45 -9.68 -7.78
CA VAL A 105 10.02 -9.41 -7.98
C VAL A 105 9.47 -8.50 -6.88
N VAL A 106 9.82 -8.78 -5.63
CA VAL A 106 9.38 -8.00 -4.46
C VAL A 106 9.95 -6.59 -4.49
N PHE A 107 11.26 -6.47 -4.73
CA PHE A 107 11.97 -5.19 -4.85
C PHE A 107 11.40 -4.32 -5.98
N ARG A 108 11.13 -4.92 -7.15
CA ARG A 108 10.46 -4.22 -8.25
C ARG A 108 9.11 -3.67 -7.83
N LYS A 109 8.26 -4.47 -7.21
CA LYS A 109 6.92 -4.03 -6.82
C LYS A 109 6.98 -2.94 -5.75
N ALA A 110 7.83 -3.10 -4.74
CA ALA A 110 8.01 -2.11 -3.68
C ALA A 110 8.54 -0.77 -4.23
N THR A 111 9.54 -0.79 -5.11
CA THR A 111 10.07 0.42 -5.75
C THR A 111 9.04 1.09 -6.67
N GLN A 112 8.24 0.31 -7.41
CA GLN A 112 7.12 0.86 -8.18
C GLN A 112 6.06 1.52 -7.27
N CYS A 113 5.73 0.91 -6.14
CA CYS A 113 4.83 1.51 -5.15
C CYS A 113 5.41 2.80 -4.55
N LEU A 114 6.70 2.83 -4.20
CA LEU A 114 7.38 4.05 -3.73
C LEU A 114 7.24 5.20 -4.73
N GLN A 115 7.44 4.92 -6.01
CA GLN A 115 7.34 5.92 -7.07
C GLN A 115 5.91 6.42 -7.28
N LEU A 116 4.96 5.49 -7.42
CA LEU A 116 3.59 5.81 -7.80
C LEU A 116 2.75 6.39 -6.65
N VAL A 117 2.95 5.88 -5.43
CA VAL A 117 2.14 6.26 -4.26
C VAL A 117 2.82 7.38 -3.48
N PHE A 118 4.12 7.23 -3.21
CA PHE A 118 4.84 8.15 -2.31
C PHE A 118 5.63 9.22 -3.06
N GLY A 119 5.86 9.06 -4.37
CA GLY A 119 6.69 9.97 -5.15
C GLY A 119 8.16 9.92 -4.73
N LEU A 120 8.64 8.73 -4.40
CA LEU A 120 10.03 8.47 -4.03
C LEU A 120 10.68 7.50 -5.01
N ASP A 121 11.87 7.86 -5.49
CA ASP A 121 12.76 6.99 -6.25
C ASP A 121 13.79 6.38 -5.30
N LEU A 122 13.98 5.07 -5.38
CA LEU A 122 15.11 4.39 -4.74
C LEU A 122 16.27 4.32 -5.74
N LYS A 123 17.39 4.99 -5.44
CA LYS A 123 18.58 5.03 -6.29
C LYS A 123 19.77 4.37 -5.61
N GLU A 124 20.46 3.50 -6.35
CA GLU A 124 21.73 2.94 -5.90
C GLU A 124 22.80 4.03 -5.93
N VAL A 125 23.44 4.26 -4.78
CA VAL A 125 24.51 5.24 -4.59
C VAL A 125 25.89 4.59 -4.53
N ASP A 126 25.95 3.33 -4.09
CA ASP A 126 27.17 2.51 -4.11
C ASP A 126 26.87 1.12 -4.68
N PRO A 127 27.30 0.82 -5.92
CA PRO A 127 27.11 -0.49 -6.54
C PRO A 127 27.96 -1.62 -5.95
N ARG A 128 29.01 -1.32 -5.18
CA ARG A 128 29.89 -2.34 -4.58
C ARG A 128 29.24 -2.96 -3.35
N GLU A 129 28.71 -2.09 -2.51
CA GLU A 129 28.07 -2.45 -1.24
C GLU A 129 26.53 -2.54 -1.38
N HIS A 130 25.99 -2.30 -2.59
CA HIS A 130 24.56 -2.23 -2.89
C HIS A 130 23.80 -1.34 -1.90
N ILE A 131 24.27 -0.10 -1.78
CA ILE A 131 23.67 0.94 -0.92
C ILE A 131 22.73 1.78 -1.75
N TYR A 132 21.54 2.03 -1.20
CA TYR A 132 20.49 2.82 -1.82
C TYR A 132 20.16 4.05 -0.99
N ALA A 133 19.75 5.11 -1.69
CA ALA A 133 19.19 6.32 -1.13
C ALA A 133 17.82 6.60 -1.75
N MET A 134 16.90 7.11 -0.93
CA MET A 134 15.62 7.60 -1.41
C MET A 134 15.73 9.06 -1.83
N VAL A 135 15.20 9.38 -3.00
CA VAL A 135 15.18 10.74 -3.52
C VAL A 135 13.77 11.09 -4.01
N PRO A 136 13.33 12.35 -3.90
CA PRO A 136 12.05 12.76 -4.47
C PRO A 136 11.99 12.52 -5.97
N THR A 137 10.90 11.92 -6.43
CA THR A 137 10.63 11.73 -7.86
C THR A 137 10.48 13.09 -8.54
N LEU A 138 11.00 13.22 -9.77
CA LEU A 138 11.03 14.47 -10.55
C LEU A 138 11.77 15.64 -9.89
N GLY A 139 12.49 15.43 -8.78
CA GLY A 139 13.18 16.49 -8.05
C GLY A 139 12.25 17.43 -7.30
N LEU A 140 11.01 16.98 -7.02
CA LEU A 140 10.02 17.79 -6.31
C LEU A 140 10.45 18.05 -4.87
N THR A 141 10.41 19.32 -4.44
CA THR A 141 10.76 19.68 -3.05
C THR A 141 9.59 19.51 -2.08
N LEU A 142 8.41 19.12 -2.58
CA LEU A 142 7.19 18.94 -1.78
C LEU A 142 7.38 18.01 -0.56
N ASN A 143 8.23 16.99 -0.69
CA ASN A 143 8.53 16.06 0.40
C ASN A 143 9.46 16.69 1.46
N GLU A 144 10.23 17.72 1.12
CA GLU A 144 11.10 18.45 2.04
C GLU A 144 10.35 19.51 2.86
N MET A 145 9.26 20.08 2.32
CA MET A 145 8.35 20.98 3.05
C MET A 145 7.57 20.27 4.17
N GLN A 146 7.41 18.95 4.09
CA GLN A 146 6.67 18.12 5.04
C GLN A 146 7.55 17.61 6.20
N ARG A 147 8.57 18.39 6.56
CA ARG A 147 9.71 18.01 7.41
C ARG A 147 9.39 17.71 8.88
N ASP A 148 8.15 17.94 9.31
CA ASP A 148 7.70 17.63 10.67
C ASP A 148 7.43 16.13 10.82
N GLY A 149 8.47 15.31 10.64
CA GLY A 149 8.71 13.93 11.14
C GLY A 149 7.63 12.82 11.05
N GLN A 150 6.38 13.13 10.76
CA GLN A 150 5.20 12.30 10.96
C GLN A 150 4.29 12.26 9.74
N SER A 151 4.43 13.19 8.78
CA SER A 151 3.60 13.16 7.58
C SER A 151 4.20 12.30 6.48
N MET A 152 3.41 11.35 5.98
CA MET A 152 3.79 10.45 4.90
C MET A 152 4.04 11.22 3.59
N PRO A 153 5.01 10.85 2.74
CA PRO A 153 5.27 11.55 1.48
C PRO A 153 4.04 11.57 0.56
N LYS A 154 3.62 12.78 0.16
CA LYS A 154 2.42 13.01 -0.68
C LYS A 154 2.75 13.34 -2.13
N ALA A 155 4.03 13.36 -2.50
CA ALA A 155 4.45 13.74 -3.85
C ALA A 155 3.92 12.81 -4.94
N GLY A 156 3.70 11.51 -4.65
CA GLY A 156 3.18 10.57 -5.64
C GLY A 156 1.81 10.99 -6.19
N LEU A 157 0.89 11.38 -5.31
CA LEU A 157 -0.42 11.90 -5.70
C LEU A 157 -0.32 13.20 -6.49
N LEU A 158 0.60 14.10 -6.14
CA LEU A 158 0.84 15.32 -6.93
C LEU A 158 1.34 14.97 -8.34
N VAL A 159 2.32 14.06 -8.45
CA VAL A 159 2.84 13.60 -9.75
C VAL A 159 1.73 12.97 -10.59
N ALA A 160 0.84 12.19 -9.98
CA ALA A 160 -0.32 11.62 -10.66
C ALA A 160 -1.27 12.71 -11.20
N ALA A 161 -1.58 13.72 -10.39
CA ALA A 161 -2.41 14.85 -10.83
C ALA A 161 -1.76 15.65 -11.96
N LEU A 162 -0.47 15.99 -11.83
CA LEU A 162 0.30 16.69 -12.88
C LEU A 162 0.37 15.89 -14.19
N SER A 163 0.54 14.56 -14.07
CA SER A 163 0.55 13.64 -15.21
C SER A 163 -0.80 13.59 -15.91
N LEU A 164 -1.91 13.57 -15.16
CA LEU A 164 -3.25 13.57 -15.72
C LEU A 164 -3.55 14.87 -16.46
N ILE A 165 -3.23 16.02 -15.87
CA ILE A 165 -3.40 17.33 -16.53
C ILE A 165 -2.62 17.38 -17.85
N LEU A 166 -1.41 16.83 -17.86
CA LEU A 166 -0.58 16.78 -19.06
C LEU A 166 -1.17 15.88 -20.14
N LEU A 167 -1.71 14.71 -19.78
CA LEU A 167 -2.33 13.77 -20.72
C LEU A 167 -3.61 14.36 -21.35
N GLU A 168 -4.31 15.24 -20.63
CA GLU A 168 -5.55 15.89 -21.06
C GLU A 168 -5.34 17.20 -21.82
N GLY A 169 -4.10 17.62 -22.07
CA GLY A 169 -3.81 18.83 -22.84
C GLY A 169 -3.82 20.11 -21.99
N ASP A 170 -3.17 20.04 -20.81
CA ASP A 170 -2.88 21.15 -19.89
C ASP A 170 -4.04 21.65 -19.03
N ARG A 171 -5.24 21.14 -19.26
CA ARG A 171 -6.43 21.41 -18.46
C ARG A 171 -7.23 20.14 -18.30
N VAL A 172 -7.76 19.91 -17.12
CA VAL A 172 -8.60 18.74 -16.85
C VAL A 172 -9.79 19.15 -15.98
N PRO A 173 -11.02 18.76 -16.33
CA PRO A 173 -12.18 19.01 -15.48
C PRO A 173 -12.07 18.20 -14.18
N GLU A 174 -12.54 18.79 -13.07
CA GLU A 174 -12.48 18.20 -11.73
C GLU A 174 -13.03 16.77 -11.70
N GLU A 175 -14.14 16.52 -12.39
CA GLU A 175 -14.82 15.22 -12.41
C GLU A 175 -13.93 14.13 -13.00
N LYS A 176 -13.10 14.47 -13.98
CA LYS A 176 -12.15 13.53 -14.59
C LYS A 176 -10.95 13.26 -13.70
N VAL A 177 -10.52 14.25 -12.91
CA VAL A 177 -9.49 14.05 -11.87
C VAL A 177 -9.97 13.03 -10.85
N TRP A 178 -11.17 13.22 -10.30
CA TRP A 178 -11.74 12.28 -9.33
C TRP A 178 -11.99 10.90 -9.95
N GLY A 179 -12.45 10.84 -11.20
CA GLY A 179 -12.59 9.59 -11.94
C GLY A 179 -11.27 8.82 -12.05
N ALA A 180 -10.16 9.50 -12.38
CA ALA A 180 -8.85 8.87 -12.47
C ALA A 180 -8.29 8.47 -11.10
N LEU A 181 -8.42 9.34 -10.09
CA LEU A 181 -7.92 9.09 -8.74
C LEU A 181 -8.68 7.98 -8.00
N SER A 182 -9.93 7.71 -8.39
CA SER A 182 -10.70 6.58 -7.85
C SER A 182 -10.01 5.23 -8.08
N GLY A 183 -9.23 5.08 -9.15
CA GLY A 183 -8.41 3.89 -9.40
C GLY A 183 -7.27 3.69 -8.40
N MET A 184 -6.87 4.75 -7.70
CA MET A 184 -5.93 4.73 -6.59
C MET A 184 -6.63 4.69 -5.22
N TRP A 185 -7.94 4.43 -5.19
CA TRP A 185 -8.78 4.47 -3.99
C TRP A 185 -8.79 5.82 -3.27
N VAL A 186 -8.51 6.91 -4.01
CA VAL A 186 -8.53 8.27 -3.50
C VAL A 186 -9.85 8.93 -3.90
N PHE A 187 -10.65 9.31 -2.90
CA PHE A 187 -11.99 9.87 -3.09
C PHE A 187 -12.11 11.24 -2.42
N ALA A 188 -12.90 12.14 -3.02
CA ALA A 188 -13.17 13.45 -2.44
C ALA A 188 -14.05 13.32 -1.19
N GLY A 189 -13.69 14.02 -0.10
CA GLY A 189 -14.46 14.03 1.14
C GLY A 189 -14.31 12.78 2.02
N ILE A 190 -13.45 11.83 1.64
CA ILE A 190 -13.09 10.66 2.45
C ILE A 190 -11.62 10.80 2.81
N GLU A 191 -11.31 10.77 4.10
CA GLU A 191 -9.93 10.83 4.56
C GLU A 191 -9.15 9.58 4.14
N HIS A 192 -8.02 9.79 3.46
CA HIS A 192 -7.14 8.73 3.00
C HIS A 192 -5.95 8.58 3.95
N GLY A 193 -5.67 7.36 4.42
CA GLY A 193 -4.65 7.11 5.45
C GLY A 193 -3.22 7.62 5.14
N ILE A 194 -2.89 7.82 3.86
CA ILE A 194 -1.61 8.41 3.42
C ILE A 194 -1.73 9.92 3.16
N TYR A 195 -2.83 10.37 2.56
CA TYR A 195 -2.92 11.72 1.97
C TYR A 195 -3.67 12.71 2.86
N GLY A 196 -4.41 12.24 3.86
CA GLY A 196 -5.41 13.02 4.58
C GLY A 196 -6.65 13.23 3.71
N GLU A 197 -7.32 14.38 3.83
CA GLU A 197 -8.46 14.72 2.98
C GLU A 197 -7.98 15.14 1.57
N PRO A 198 -8.25 14.35 0.52
CA PRO A 198 -7.66 14.60 -0.80
C PRO A 198 -8.19 15.87 -1.47
N LYS A 199 -9.44 16.26 -1.24
CA LYS A 199 -10.04 17.44 -1.88
C LYS A 199 -9.36 18.73 -1.40
N GLU A 200 -9.13 18.88 -0.11
CA GLU A 200 -8.39 19.98 0.49
C GLU A 200 -6.95 20.00 -0.03
N LEU A 201 -6.32 18.84 -0.13
CA LEU A 201 -4.95 18.73 -0.62
C LEU A 201 -4.83 19.26 -2.06
N LEU A 202 -5.71 18.82 -2.97
CA LEU A 202 -5.69 19.23 -4.37
C LEU A 202 -6.15 20.68 -4.58
N THR A 203 -7.24 21.10 -3.93
CA THR A 203 -7.91 22.39 -4.21
C THR A 203 -7.41 23.55 -3.35
N GLN A 204 -6.79 23.28 -2.20
CA GLN A 204 -6.34 24.31 -1.27
C GLN A 204 -4.85 24.24 -1.00
N VAL A 205 -4.31 23.09 -0.57
CA VAL A 205 -2.90 23.00 -0.15
C VAL A 205 -1.98 23.18 -1.35
N TRP A 206 -2.16 22.41 -2.42
CA TRP A 206 -1.31 22.50 -3.61
C TRP A 206 -1.61 23.71 -4.50
N VAL A 207 -2.79 24.31 -4.36
CA VAL A 207 -3.09 25.61 -4.97
C VAL A 207 -2.35 26.72 -4.25
N ARG A 208 -2.38 26.74 -2.91
CA ARG A 208 -1.61 27.71 -2.11
C ARG A 208 -0.10 27.54 -2.28
N ALA A 209 0.38 26.31 -2.39
CA ALA A 209 1.78 26.01 -2.68
C ALA A 209 2.18 26.28 -4.14
N GLY A 210 1.23 26.63 -5.03
CA GLY A 210 1.51 27.00 -6.41
C GLY A 210 1.85 25.83 -7.34
N TYR A 211 1.63 24.58 -6.93
CA TYR A 211 1.81 23.40 -7.78
C TYR A 211 0.61 23.18 -8.71
N LEU A 212 -0.59 23.49 -8.25
CA LEU A 212 -1.82 23.39 -9.04
C LEU A 212 -2.50 24.75 -9.13
N GLN A 213 -3.29 24.94 -10.19
CA GLN A 213 -4.30 25.99 -10.25
C GLN A 213 -5.65 25.32 -10.30
N TYR A 214 -6.58 25.81 -9.49
CA TYR A 214 -7.95 25.35 -9.46
C TYR A 214 -8.86 26.55 -9.74
N ARG A 215 -9.67 26.48 -10.80
CA ARG A 215 -10.50 27.62 -11.20
C ARG A 215 -11.82 27.16 -11.81
N GLN A 216 -12.81 28.04 -11.71
CA GLN A 216 -14.10 27.84 -12.36
C GLN A 216 -13.95 28.02 -13.87
N VAL A 217 -14.59 27.13 -14.63
CA VAL A 217 -14.68 27.23 -16.09
C VAL A 217 -15.58 28.43 -16.43
N PRO A 218 -15.11 29.40 -17.24
CA PRO A 218 -15.92 30.54 -17.64
C PRO A 218 -17.22 30.10 -18.30
N HIS A 219 -18.34 30.74 -17.93
CA HIS A 219 -19.66 30.51 -18.52
C HIS A 219 -20.21 29.07 -18.37
N SER A 220 -19.72 28.29 -17.42
CA SER A 220 -20.29 26.97 -17.11
C SER A 220 -21.59 27.08 -16.31
N HIS A 221 -22.66 26.45 -16.78
CA HIS A 221 -23.92 26.27 -16.04
C HIS A 221 -24.35 24.79 -16.08
N PRO A 222 -24.35 24.06 -14.95
CA PRO A 222 -23.93 24.47 -13.60
C PRO A 222 -22.42 24.80 -13.52
N ALA A 223 -21.99 25.42 -12.42
CA ALA A 223 -20.58 25.77 -12.20
C ALA A 223 -19.70 24.52 -12.27
N ARG A 224 -18.68 24.54 -13.14
CA ARG A 224 -17.69 23.48 -13.29
C ARG A 224 -16.30 24.02 -12.99
N TYR A 225 -15.42 23.16 -12.52
CA TYR A 225 -14.06 23.52 -12.17
C TYR A 225 -13.06 22.70 -12.96
N GLU A 226 -11.89 23.28 -13.20
CA GLU A 226 -10.78 22.63 -13.89
C GLU A 226 -9.47 22.83 -13.13
N PHE A 227 -8.57 21.85 -13.29
CA PHE A 227 -7.21 21.88 -12.79
C PHE A 227 -6.22 22.19 -13.91
N LEU A 228 -5.19 22.96 -13.56
CA LEU A 228 -4.03 23.26 -14.39
C LEU A 228 -2.76 23.15 -13.57
N TRP A 229 -1.61 23.09 -14.25
CA TRP A 229 -0.32 23.25 -13.58
C TRP A 229 -0.15 24.67 -13.03
N GLY A 230 0.34 24.76 -11.80
CA GLY A 230 0.73 26.02 -11.18
C GLY A 230 2.15 26.46 -11.56
N PRO A 231 2.48 27.73 -11.29
CA PRO A 231 3.80 28.29 -11.63
C PRO A 231 4.95 27.54 -10.94
N TRP A 232 4.74 27.04 -9.72
CA TRP A 232 5.76 26.31 -8.98
C TRP A 232 6.02 24.92 -9.56
N ALA A 233 4.98 24.25 -10.07
CA ALA A 233 5.16 22.99 -10.80
C ALA A 233 6.05 23.18 -12.04
N TYR A 234 5.92 24.30 -12.76
CA TYR A 234 6.80 24.63 -13.89
C TYR A 234 8.22 25.02 -13.48
N ALA A 235 8.41 25.51 -12.25
CA ALA A 235 9.72 25.87 -11.73
C ALA A 235 10.54 24.64 -11.32
N GLU A 236 9.89 23.64 -10.70
CA GLU A 236 10.57 22.42 -10.23
C GLU A 236 10.65 21.32 -11.29
N THR A 237 9.64 21.24 -12.16
CA THR A 237 9.56 20.19 -13.17
C THR A 237 9.06 20.73 -14.50
N SER A 238 9.14 19.89 -15.53
CA SER A 238 8.71 20.23 -16.89
C SER A 238 7.81 19.14 -17.43
N LYS A 239 6.94 19.53 -18.38
CA LYS A 239 6.10 18.58 -19.10
C LYS A 239 6.90 17.43 -19.71
N GLN A 240 8.12 17.71 -20.21
CA GLN A 240 9.00 16.67 -20.76
C GLN A 240 9.49 15.71 -19.68
N GLN A 241 9.94 16.20 -18.52
CA GLN A 241 10.34 15.32 -17.42
C GLN A 241 9.18 14.44 -16.93
N VAL A 242 7.95 14.95 -16.89
CA VAL A 242 6.76 14.15 -16.57
C VAL A 242 6.48 13.10 -17.66
N LYS A 243 6.59 13.44 -18.96
CA LYS A 243 6.49 12.43 -20.04
C LYS A 243 7.56 11.35 -19.89
N ASP A 244 8.80 11.73 -19.58
CA ASP A 244 9.91 10.81 -19.38
C ASP A 244 9.69 9.90 -18.18
N TYR A 245 9.14 10.45 -17.10
CA TYR A 245 8.71 9.68 -15.95
C TYR A 245 7.62 8.66 -16.33
N LEU A 246 6.55 9.08 -17.01
CA LEU A 246 5.47 8.18 -17.45
C LEU A 246 6.00 7.07 -18.37
N ARG A 247 6.93 7.38 -19.29
CA ARG A 247 7.59 6.38 -20.14
C ARG A 247 8.43 5.40 -19.33
N ARG A 248 9.11 5.85 -18.27
CA ARG A 248 9.91 4.97 -17.39
C ARG A 248 9.02 4.02 -16.59
N VAL A 249 7.94 4.53 -16.01
CA VAL A 249 7.02 3.74 -15.19
C VAL A 249 6.21 2.75 -16.04
N ASN A 250 5.75 3.17 -17.22
CA ASN A 250 5.01 2.30 -18.13
C ASN A 250 5.92 1.32 -18.89
N GLY A 251 7.19 1.69 -19.11
CA GLY A 251 8.11 0.97 -20.00
C GLY A 251 9.13 0.05 -19.32
N ARG A 252 9.26 0.02 -17.99
CA ARG A 252 10.31 -0.77 -17.32
C ARG A 252 9.85 -1.42 -16.02
N GLY A 253 9.95 -2.75 -15.98
CA GLY A 253 10.52 -3.38 -14.80
C GLY A 253 12.01 -3.04 -14.72
N PRO A 254 12.64 -3.04 -13.53
CA PRO A 254 14.06 -2.77 -13.38
C PRO A 254 14.83 -3.61 -14.38
N ARG A 255 15.82 -3.00 -15.04
CA ARG A 255 16.85 -3.78 -15.73
C ARG A 255 17.61 -4.52 -14.63
N PHE A 256 17.19 -5.73 -14.33
CA PHE A 256 17.96 -6.63 -13.49
C PHE A 256 19.21 -7.02 -14.27
N PHE A 257 20.37 -6.74 -13.68
CA PHE A 257 21.64 -7.28 -14.13
C PHE A 257 21.52 -8.81 -14.25
N PRO A 258 22.25 -9.44 -15.18
CA PRO A 258 22.28 -10.89 -15.25
C PRO A 258 22.85 -11.45 -13.95
N PRO A 259 22.40 -12.62 -13.47
CA PRO A 259 23.10 -13.33 -12.42
C PRO A 259 24.51 -13.59 -12.94
N ARG A 260 25.53 -13.05 -12.26
CA ARG A 260 26.88 -13.55 -12.44
C ARG A 260 26.93 -14.93 -11.78
N CYS A 261 26.48 -15.94 -12.51
CA CYS A 261 26.94 -17.30 -12.30
C CYS A 261 28.24 -17.46 -13.10
N ALA A 262 29.35 -17.41 -12.40
CA ALA A 262 30.55 -18.18 -12.68
C ALA A 262 31.47 -18.03 -11.45
N GLU A 263 31.38 -19.00 -10.56
CA GLU A 263 32.55 -19.44 -9.79
C GLU A 263 33.52 -20.10 -10.78
N GLU A 264 34.79 -19.68 -10.76
CA GLU A 264 35.96 -20.49 -10.38
C GLU A 264 37.20 -19.59 -10.32
#